data_AF-A0A920QR11-F1
#
_entry.id   AF-A0A920QR11-F1
#
_cell.length_a   1.000
_cell.length_b   1.000
_cell.length_c   1.000
_cell.angle_alpha   90.00
_cell.angle_beta   90.00
_cell.angle_gamma   90.00
#
_symmetry.space_group_name_H-M   'P 1'
#
loop_
_entity.id
_entity.type
_entity.pdbx_description
1 polymer ?
#
loop_
_entity_poly.entity_id
_entity_poly.type
_entity_poly.pdbx_seq_one_letter_code
_entity_poly.pdbx_strand_id
1 'polypeptide(L)' 'MWTDMTRPNDISQSVDGDFYIAEPTFEGSTPRITFRDKEGDILSSWESRQAHGLWVDKQDSVYLALPGAQSVDKYIRQN' A
#
# COMPACT_ATOMS: atom_id res chain seq x y z
N MET A 1 -0.33 -18.72 2.93
CA MET A 1 -1.13 -18.16 1.82
C MET A 1 -1.72 -16.87 2.35
N TRP A 2 -1.48 -15.74 1.68
CA TRP A 2 -1.99 -14.46 2.15
C TRP A 2 -3.47 -14.30 1.75
N THR A 3 -4.29 -13.76 2.66
CA THR A 3 -5.74 -13.60 2.50
C THR A 3 -6.18 -12.17 2.83
N ASP A 4 -7.48 -11.89 2.65
CA ASP A 4 -8.07 -10.55 2.88
C ASP A 4 -7.40 -9.45 2.04
N MET A 5 -7.31 -9.65 0.73
CA MET A 5 -6.85 -8.64 -0.22
C MET A 5 -7.95 -8.29 -1.22
N THR A 6 -8.06 -7.01 -1.54
CA THR A 6 -9.05 -6.50 -2.48
C THR A 6 -8.39 -6.08 -3.79
N ARG A 7 -8.33 -7.02 -4.75
CA ARG A 7 -7.73 -6.84 -6.08
C ARG A 7 -6.36 -6.12 -6.03
N PRO A 8 -5.35 -6.69 -5.35
CA PRO A 8 -4.05 -6.04 -5.21
C PRO A 8 -3.42 -5.79 -6.58
N ASN A 9 -2.89 -4.60 -6.82
CA ASN A 9 -2.31 -4.23 -8.12
C ASN A 9 -0.81 -3.95 -8.08
N ASP A 10 -0.27 -3.60 -6.91
CA ASP A 10 1.16 -3.37 -6.73
C ASP A 10 1.61 -3.71 -5.31
N ILE A 11 2.88 -4.06 -5.16
CA ILE A 11 3.51 -4.48 -3.89
C ILE A 11 4.94 -3.95 -3.82
N SER A 12 5.33 -3.43 -2.66
CA SER A 12 6.71 -3.02 -2.40
C SER A 12 7.14 -3.46 -1.01
N GLN A 13 8.39 -3.94 -0.91
CA GLN A 13 8.96 -4.36 0.36
C GLN A 13 9.43 -3.15 1.17
N SER A 14 9.17 -3.16 2.48
CA SER A 14 9.73 -2.23 3.46
C SER A 14 11.21 -2.51 3.70
N VAL A 15 11.89 -1.60 4.40
CA VAL A 15 13.30 -1.79 4.79
C VAL A 15 13.52 -2.98 5.74
N ASP A 16 12.50 -3.38 6.50
CA ASP A 16 12.53 -4.49 7.45
C ASP A 16 12.07 -5.84 6.86
N GLY A 17 11.79 -5.84 5.55
CA GLY A 17 11.40 -7.02 4.79
C GLY A 17 9.91 -7.37 4.85
N ASP A 18 9.09 -6.51 5.46
CA ASP A 18 7.63 -6.55 5.45
C ASP A 18 7.09 -5.91 4.16
N PHE A 19 5.79 -5.89 3.92
CA PHE A 19 5.24 -5.54 2.61
C PHE A 19 4.12 -4.52 2.67
N TYR A 20 4.24 -3.48 1.86
CA TYR A 20 3.12 -2.60 1.54
C TYR A 20 2.44 -3.11 0.26
N ILE A 21 1.11 -3.13 0.24
CA ILE A 21 0.30 -3.55 -0.91
C ILE A 21 -0.72 -2.47 -1.24
N ALA A 22 -0.81 -2.09 -2.51
CA ALA A 22 -1.87 -1.23 -3.01
C ALA A 22 -3.10 -2.09 -3.38
N GLU A 23 -4.23 -1.79 -2.73
CA GLU A 23 -5.51 -2.47 -2.91
C GLU A 23 -6.55 -1.47 -3.44
N PRO A 24 -6.65 -1.27 -4.78
CA PRO A 24 -7.60 -0.35 -5.38
C PRO A 24 -9.06 -0.76 -5.15
N THR A 25 -10.00 0.18 -5.31
CA THR A 25 -11.45 -0.06 -5.27
C THR A 25 -11.82 -1.28 -6.11
N PHE A 26 -12.50 -2.25 -5.52
CA PHE A 26 -13.07 -3.40 -6.23
C PHE A 26 -14.39 -3.77 -5.56
N GLU A 27 -15.44 -3.97 -6.36
CA GLU A 27 -16.79 -4.35 -5.87
C GLU A 27 -17.34 -3.45 -4.75
N GLY A 28 -17.05 -2.14 -4.81
CA GLY A 28 -17.56 -1.16 -3.84
C GLY A 28 -16.70 -0.97 -2.59
N SER A 29 -15.54 -1.64 -2.49
CA SER A 29 -14.59 -1.41 -1.40
C SER A 29 -13.97 -0.02 -1.44
N THR A 30 -13.60 0.50 -0.28
CA THR A 30 -12.74 1.69 -0.21
C THR A 30 -11.31 1.31 -0.62
N PRO A 31 -10.66 2.07 -1.52
CA PRO A 31 -9.27 1.82 -1.89
C PRO A 31 -8.37 1.99 -0.66
N ARG A 32 -7.42 1.07 -0.44
CA ARG A 32 -6.55 1.07 0.74
C ARG A 32 -5.12 0.69 0.41
N ILE A 33 -4.21 1.01 1.32
CA ILE A 33 -2.90 0.38 1.42
C ILE A 33 -2.91 -0.51 2.65
N THR A 34 -2.37 -1.72 2.55
CA THR A 34 -2.09 -2.57 3.70
C THR A 34 -0.60 -2.73 3.88
N PHE A 35 -0.11 -2.61 5.11
CA PHE A 35 1.22 -3.01 5.53
C PHE A 35 1.12 -4.38 6.21
N ARG A 36 1.88 -5.35 5.75
CA ARG A 36 1.77 -6.76 6.14
C ARG A 36 3.12 -7.34 6.49
N ASP A 37 3.15 -8.27 7.42
CA ASP A 37 4.35 -9.06 7.69
C ASP A 37 4.63 -10.09 6.57
N LYS A 38 5.63 -10.94 6.79
CA LYS A 38 6.11 -11.92 5.80
C LYS A 38 5.13 -13.09 5.65
N GLU A 39 4.33 -13.33 6.66
CA GLU A 39 3.31 -14.36 6.74
C GLU A 39 1.99 -13.91 6.09
N GLY A 40 1.81 -12.59 5.92
CA GLY A 40 0.70 -11.94 5.22
C GLY A 40 -0.32 -11.28 6.14
N ASP A 41 -0.05 -11.26 7.45
CA ASP A 41 -0.93 -10.65 8.44
C ASP A 41 -0.86 -9.12 8.34
N ILE A 42 -2.01 -8.46 8.46
CA ILE A 42 -2.10 -7.00 8.36
C ILE A 42 -1.59 -6.37 9.65
N LEU A 43 -0.45 -5.69 9.55
CA LEU A 43 0.15 -4.89 10.63
C LEU A 43 -0.53 -3.51 10.74
N SER A 44 -0.89 -2.91 9.60
CA SER A 44 -1.68 -1.68 9.55
C SER A 44 -2.35 -1.49 8.18
N SER A 45 -3.36 -0.61 8.13
CA SER A 45 -4.00 -0.24 6.87
C SER A 45 -4.53 1.19 6.92
N TRP A 46 -4.57 1.85 5.77
CA TRP A 46 -5.20 3.17 5.63
C TRP A 46 -5.84 3.32 4.26
N GLU A 47 -6.82 4.22 4.18
CA GLU A 47 -7.47 4.57 2.91
C GLU A 47 -6.50 5.30 1.99
N SER A 48 -6.54 4.97 0.69
CA SER A 48 -5.74 5.65 -0.33
C SER A 48 -6.64 6.40 -1.30
N ARG A 49 -6.05 7.30 -2.09
CA ARG A 49 -6.78 8.02 -3.15
C ARG A 49 -6.77 7.28 -4.48
N GLN A 50 -6.98 5.95 -4.44
CA GLN A 50 -6.94 5.06 -5.61
C GLN A 50 -5.52 4.91 -6.21
N ALA A 51 -4.59 4.34 -5.42
CA ALA A 51 -3.22 4.09 -5.87
C ALA A 51 -3.12 3.01 -6.97
N HIS A 52 -2.25 3.27 -7.95
CA HIS A 52 -1.90 2.32 -9.01
C HIS A 52 -0.46 1.84 -8.95
N GLY A 53 0.45 2.70 -8.51
CA GLY A 53 1.86 2.36 -8.29
C GLY A 53 2.25 2.61 -6.84
N LEU A 54 3.16 1.79 -6.34
CA LEU A 54 3.63 1.80 -4.96
C LEU A 54 5.15 1.63 -4.93
N TRP A 55 5.83 2.49 -4.19
CA TRP A 55 7.28 2.35 -3.93
C TRP A 55 7.61 2.74 -2.49
N VAL A 56 8.64 2.08 -1.94
CA VAL A 56 9.17 2.38 -0.61
C VAL A 56 10.65 2.75 -0.73
N ASP A 57 11.04 3.88 -0.14
CA ASP A 57 12.43 4.30 -0.14
C ASP A 57 13.24 3.72 1.05
N LYS A 58 14.53 4.04 1.10
CA LYS A 58 15.44 3.57 2.16
C LYS A 58 15.18 4.18 3.55
N GLN A 59 14.28 5.16 3.65
CA GLN A 59 13.81 5.74 4.91
C GLN A 59 12.43 5.19 5.30
N ASP A 60 11.96 4.14 4.62
CA ASP A 60 10.63 3.57 4.74
C ASP A 60 9.49 4.57 4.46
N SER A 61 9.76 5.61 3.67
CA SER A 61 8.69 6.47 3.16
C SER A 61 7.98 5.80 1.99
N VAL A 62 6.65 5.88 2.00
CA VAL A 62 5.80 5.25 0.99
C VAL A 62 5.37 6.28 -0.05
N TYR A 63 5.50 5.94 -1.32
CA TYR A 63 5.12 6.75 -2.47
C TYR A 63 3.99 6.07 -3.23
N LEU A 64 2.87 6.77 -3.41
CA LEU A 64 1.72 6.28 -4.15
C LEU A 64 1.55 7.06 -5.44
N ALA A 65 1.62 6.38 -6.58
CA ALA A 65 1.27 6.96 -7.86
C ALA A 65 -0.25 6.97 -8.04
N LEU A 66 -0.82 8.15 -8.29
CA LEU A 66 -2.26 8.38 -8.39
C LEU A 66 -2.61 8.91 -9.79
N PRO A 67 -2.75 8.04 -10.82
CA PRO A 67 -2.97 8.49 -12.19
C PRO A 67 -4.22 9.35 -12.37
N GLY A 68 -5.32 8.98 -11.70
CA GLY A 68 -6.57 9.75 -11.74
C GLY A 68 -6.46 11.13 -11.10
N ALA A 69 -5.62 11.27 -10.07
CA ALA A 69 -5.38 12.54 -9.38
C ALA A 69 -4.16 13.31 -9.93
N GLN A 70 -3.47 12.77 -10.95
CA GLN A 70 -2.27 13.33 -11.56
C GLN A 70 -1.22 13.81 -10.54
N SER A 71 -1.04 13.03 -9.47
CA SER A 71 -0.17 13.38 -8.35
C SER A 71 0.52 12.15 -7.77
N VAL A 72 1.49 12.40 -6.89
CA VAL A 72 2.13 11.39 -6.06
C VAL A 72 1.93 11.79 -4.61
N ASP A 73 1.37 10.89 -3.82
CA ASP A 73 1.33 11.06 -2.36
C ASP A 73 2.58 10.47 -1.74
N LYS A 74 3.13 11.16 -0.73
CA LYS A 74 4.21 10.67 0.11
C LYS A 74 3.70 10.51 1.54
N TYR A 75 3.85 9.30 2.09
CA TYR A 75 3.56 9.00 3.49
C TYR A 75 4.87 8.79 4.24
N ILE A 76 4.98 9.41 5.40
CA ILE A 76 6.13 9.32 6.29
C ILE A 76 5.65 8.68 7.58
N ARG A 77 6.34 7.61 8.02
CA ARG A 77 6.07 6.97 9.30
C ARG A 77 6.36 7.96 10.43
N GLN A 78 5.37 8.20 11.30
CA GLN A 78 5.59 8.97 12.52
C GLN A 78 5.95 8.01 13.65
N ASN A 79 6.97 8.39 14.42
CA ASN A 79 7.41 7.69 15.62
C ASN A 79 6.49 7.96 16.80
#